data_AF-A0A1V6D294-F1
#
_entry.id   AF-A0A1V6D294-F1
#
_cell.length_a   1.000
_cell.length_b   1.000
_cell.length_c   1.000
_cell.angle_alpha   90.00
_cell.angle_beta   90.00
_cell.angle_gamma   90.00
#
_symmetry.space_group_name_H-M   'P 1'
#
loop_
_entity.id
_entity.type
_entity.pdbx_description
1 polymer ?
#
loop_
_entity_poly.entity_id
_entity_poly.type
_entity_poly.pdbx_seq_one_letter_code
_entity_poly.pdbx_strand_id
1 'polypeptide(L)'
;MTKQKKNRTYEAKVGGKTVRCTVPENDEADLFAAMQEQMSPHAVAAIVAYLQPARTNNSDVDRQVHWFAEQLVHLLGGHEHQNRLAEELGL
;
A
#
# COMPACT_ATOMS: atom_id res chain seq x y z
N MET A 1 22.89 -5.97 -18.47
CA MET A 1 22.98 -4.54 -18.13
C MET A 1 21.59 -3.92 -18.26
N THR A 2 20.81 -3.92 -17.18
CA THR A 2 19.47 -3.33 -17.15
C THR A 2 19.61 -1.81 -17.04
N LYS A 3 19.11 -1.06 -18.02
CA LYS A 3 19.08 0.41 -17.99
C LYS A 3 18.10 0.85 -16.89
N GLN A 4 18.62 1.39 -15.79
CA GLN A 4 17.81 2.15 -14.83
C GLN A 4 17.20 3.34 -15.57
N LYS A 5 15.86 3.36 -15.70
CA LYS A 5 15.13 4.54 -16.15
C LYS A 5 15.27 5.61 -15.06
N LYS A 6 15.56 6.84 -15.46
CA LYS A 6 15.72 7.96 -14.53
C LYS A 6 14.35 8.34 -13.94
N ASN A 7 14.26 8.34 -12.62
CA ASN A 7 13.11 8.82 -11.86
C ASN A 7 12.69 10.22 -12.29
N ARG A 8 11.36 10.47 -12.36
CA ARG A 8 10.82 11.78 -12.77
C ARG A 8 10.75 12.72 -11.57
N THR A 9 11.35 13.89 -11.70
CA THR A 9 11.26 14.98 -10.73
C THR A 9 10.20 15.98 -11.16
N TYR A 10 9.30 16.35 -10.25
CA TYR A 10 8.29 17.39 -10.45
C TYR A 10 8.34 18.46 -9.36
N GLU A 11 7.76 19.62 -9.66
CA GLU A 11 7.68 20.74 -8.73
C GLU A 11 6.32 20.74 -8.03
N ALA A 12 6.32 20.67 -6.70
CA ALA A 12 5.12 20.69 -5.85
C ALA A 12 5.15 21.91 -4.92
N LYS A 13 3.99 22.50 -4.64
CA LYS A 13 3.88 23.59 -3.66
C LYS A 13 3.53 23.02 -2.29
N VAL A 14 4.43 23.19 -1.31
CA VAL A 14 4.21 22.82 0.09
C VAL A 14 4.38 24.07 0.95
N GLY A 15 3.33 24.49 1.65
CA GLY A 15 3.38 25.67 2.54
C GLY A 15 3.83 26.97 1.86
N GLY A 16 3.41 27.20 0.61
CA GLY A 16 3.77 28.40 -0.16
C GLY A 16 5.17 28.39 -0.78
N LYS A 17 5.97 27.33 -0.57
CA LYS A 17 7.28 27.14 -1.21
C LYS A 17 7.20 26.06 -2.28
N THR A 18 7.86 26.30 -3.42
CA THR A 18 8.01 25.30 -4.48
C THR A 18 9.16 24.36 -4.10
N VAL A 19 8.86 23.07 -3.99
CA VAL A 19 9.81 22.00 -3.66
C VAL A 19 9.93 21.07 -4.86
N ARG A 20 11.14 20.60 -5.16
CA ARG A 20 11.37 19.55 -6.15
C ARG A 20 11.19 18.19 -5.49
N CYS A 21 10.23 17.42 -5.97
CA CYS A 21 9.94 16.07 -5.52
C CYS A 21 10.31 15.10 -6.64
N THR A 22 11.24 14.20 -6.37
CA THR A 22 11.51 13.06 -7.25
C THR A 22 10.63 11.91 -6.79
N VAL A 23 9.74 11.44 -7.65
CA VAL A 23 9.05 10.18 -7.37
C VAL A 23 9.83 9.10 -8.08
N PRO A 24 10.15 8.02 -7.38
CA PRO A 24 10.50 6.77 -8.04
C PRO A 24 9.51 6.48 -9.18
N GLU A 25 9.93 5.88 -10.29
CA GLU A 25 8.91 5.23 -11.12
C GLU A 25 8.13 4.27 -10.19
N ASN A 26 6.79 4.31 -10.27
CA ASN A 26 5.91 3.61 -9.34
C ASN A 26 6.00 2.11 -9.60
N ASP A 27 7.07 1.49 -9.14
CA ASP A 27 7.18 0.04 -9.08
C ASP A 27 6.36 -0.39 -7.87
N GLU A 28 5.15 -0.88 -8.13
CA GLU A 28 4.31 -1.53 -7.12
C GLU A 28 5.10 -2.57 -6.31
N ALA A 29 6.06 -3.22 -6.97
CA ALA A 29 7.02 -4.14 -6.35
C ALA A 29 7.88 -3.48 -5.24
N ASP A 30 8.33 -2.24 -5.42
CA ASP A 30 9.15 -1.53 -4.43
C ASP A 30 8.32 -1.15 -3.20
N LEU A 31 7.04 -0.80 -3.40
CA LEU A 31 6.11 -0.55 -2.31
C LEU A 31 5.91 -1.81 -1.46
N PHE A 32 5.59 -2.95 -2.11
CA PHE A 32 5.34 -4.19 -1.39
C PHE A 32 6.60 -4.74 -0.71
N ALA A 33 7.77 -4.61 -1.33
CA ALA A 33 9.04 -4.95 -0.72
C ALA A 33 9.30 -4.10 0.54
N ALA A 34 9.09 -2.78 0.45
CA ALA A 34 9.22 -1.89 1.60
C ALA A 34 8.21 -2.22 2.70
N MET A 35 6.98 -2.62 2.36
CA MET A 35 5.99 -3.05 3.34
C MET A 35 6.41 -4.34 4.06
N GLN A 36 6.94 -5.34 3.35
CA GLN A 36 7.44 -6.57 3.97
C GLN A 36 8.67 -6.32 4.86
N GLU A 37 9.54 -5.37 4.49
CA GLU A 37 10.73 -5.04 5.27
C GLU A 37 10.39 -4.26 6.55
N GLN A 38 9.39 -3.37 6.48
CA GLN A 38 9.09 -2.42 7.57
C GLN A 38 7.91 -2.84 8.45
N MET A 39 7.09 -3.81 8.02
CA MET A 39 5.89 -4.22 8.77
C MET A 39 5.85 -5.73 9.01
N SER A 40 5.42 -6.12 10.21
CA SER A 40 5.16 -7.52 10.50
C SER A 40 3.90 -8.01 9.77
N PRO A 41 3.79 -9.33 9.52
CA PRO A 41 2.57 -9.91 8.94
C PRO A 41 1.30 -9.56 9.72
N HIS A 42 1.37 -9.52 11.06
CA HIS A 42 0.26 -9.09 11.92
C HIS A 42 -0.17 -7.65 11.66
N ALA A 43 0.77 -6.72 11.49
CA ALA A 43 0.45 -5.33 11.20
C ALA A 43 -0.26 -5.19 9.85
N VAL A 44 0.22 -5.90 8.82
CA VAL A 44 -0.43 -5.92 7.50
C VAL A 44 -1.83 -6.54 7.58
N ALA A 45 -2.00 -7.64 8.34
CA ALA A 45 -3.30 -8.29 8.52
C ALA A 45 -4.31 -7.39 9.23
N ALA A 46 -3.88 -6.63 10.24
CA ALA A 46 -4.71 -5.65 10.93
C ALA A 46 -5.15 -4.52 9.97
N ILE A 47 -4.23 -3.99 9.16
CA ILE A 47 -4.56 -2.98 8.15
C ILE A 47 -5.65 -3.50 7.20
N VAL A 48 -5.50 -4.72 6.69
CA VAL A 48 -6.50 -5.34 5.81
C VAL A 48 -7.86 -5.45 6.51
N ALA A 49 -7.90 -5.90 7.77
CA ALA A 49 -9.15 -6.05 8.53
C ALA A 49 -9.92 -4.73 8.66
N TYR A 50 -9.23 -3.59 8.79
CA TYR A 50 -9.86 -2.27 8.81
C TYR A 50 -10.24 -1.74 7.43
N LEU A 51 -9.49 -2.10 6.37
CA LEU A 51 -9.76 -1.63 5.01
C LEU A 51 -10.94 -2.35 4.35
N GLN A 52 -11.14 -3.64 4.63
CA GLN A 52 -12.23 -4.43 4.02
C GLN A 52 -13.64 -3.85 4.22
N PRO A 53 -14.05 -3.45 5.44
CA PRO A 53 -15.37 -2.85 5.67
C PRO A 53 -15.44 -1.37 5.29
N ALA A 54 -14.32 -0.72 4.97
CA ALA A 54 -14.29 0.71 4.68
C ALA A 54 -15.12 1.04 3.41
N ARG A 55 -15.98 2.06 3.53
CA ARG A 55 -16.81 2.59 2.44
C ARG A 55 -16.88 4.10 2.53
N THR A 56 -16.93 4.74 1.38
CA THR A 56 -16.99 6.20 1.25
C THR A 56 -18.12 6.59 0.32
N ASN A 57 -18.42 7.89 0.22
CA ASN A 57 -19.39 8.41 -0.75
C ASN A 57 -18.83 8.45 -2.19
N ASN A 58 -17.62 7.91 -2.42
CA ASN A 58 -16.97 7.92 -3.73
C ASN A 58 -16.58 6.49 -4.14
N SER A 59 -17.29 5.95 -5.13
CA SER A 59 -17.08 4.59 -5.63
C SER A 59 -15.68 4.36 -6.22
N ASP A 60 -15.04 5.41 -6.76
CA ASP A 60 -13.67 5.27 -7.27
C ASP A 60 -12.66 5.07 -6.14
N VAL A 61 -12.86 5.77 -5.01
CA VAL A 61 -12.03 5.60 -3.81
C VAL A 61 -12.24 4.20 -3.24
N ASP A 62 -13.49 3.75 -3.13
CA ASP A 62 -13.81 2.41 -2.62
C ASP A 62 -13.16 1.30 -3.47
N ARG A 63 -13.16 1.46 -4.80
CA ARG A 63 -12.49 0.54 -5.72
C ARG A 63 -10.98 0.51 -5.50
N GLN A 64 -10.35 1.67 -5.31
CA GLN A 64 -8.90 1.75 -5.06
C GLN A 64 -8.52 1.15 -3.70
N VAL A 65 -9.32 1.42 -2.67
CA VAL A 65 -9.13 0.86 -1.32
C VAL A 65 -9.28 -0.66 -1.35
N HIS A 66 -10.30 -1.17 -2.04
CA HIS A 66 -10.51 -2.60 -2.19
C HIS A 66 -9.36 -3.27 -2.94
N TRP A 67 -8.93 -2.69 -4.08
CA TRP A 67 -7.76 -3.17 -4.81
C TRP A 67 -6.52 -3.24 -3.92
N PHE A 68 -6.25 -2.18 -3.15
CA PHE A 68 -5.09 -2.13 -2.26
C PHE A 68 -5.16 -3.20 -1.17
N ALA A 69 -6.33 -3.38 -0.54
CA ALA A 69 -6.54 -4.45 0.45
C ALA A 69 -6.25 -5.84 -0.15
N GLU A 70 -6.71 -6.13 -1.38
CA GLU A 70 -6.40 -7.40 -2.05
C GLU A 70 -4.91 -7.60 -2.31
N GLN A 71 -4.17 -6.53 -2.66
CA GLN A 71 -2.71 -6.66 -2.82
C GLN A 71 -2.01 -7.00 -1.50
N LEU A 72 -2.46 -6.41 -0.38
CA LEU A 72 -1.94 -6.75 0.94
C LEU A 72 -2.28 -8.17 1.37
N VAL A 73 -3.45 -8.66 1.00
CA VAL A 73 -3.81 -10.07 1.20
C VAL A 73 -2.90 -10.99 0.40
N HIS A 74 -2.62 -10.66 -0.86
CA HIS A 74 -1.65 -11.41 -1.67
C HIS A 74 -0.26 -11.41 -1.06
N LEU A 75 0.16 -10.28 -0.47
CA LEU A 75 1.43 -10.16 0.24
C LEU A 75 1.55 -11.12 1.44
N LEU A 76 0.43 -11.37 2.13
CA LEU A 76 0.33 -12.30 3.24
C LEU A 76 0.22 -13.77 2.82
N GLY A 77 0.11 -14.04 1.51
CA GLY A 77 -0.08 -15.39 0.99
C GLY A 77 -1.54 -15.83 0.90
N GLY A 78 -2.49 -14.90 1.02
CA GLY A 78 -3.92 -15.14 0.78
C GLY A 78 -4.83 -14.87 1.97
N HIS A 79 -6.14 -14.89 1.70
CA HIS A 79 -7.20 -14.54 2.65
C HIS A 79 -7.21 -15.43 3.89
N GLU A 80 -6.93 -16.73 3.76
CA GLU A 80 -6.86 -17.65 4.90
C GLU A 80 -5.76 -17.26 5.89
N HIS A 81 -4.60 -16.86 5.38
CA HIS A 81 -3.48 -16.44 6.21
C HIS A 81 -3.79 -15.10 6.89
N GLN A 82 -4.39 -14.16 6.15
CA GLN A 82 -4.79 -12.87 6.71
C GLN A 82 -5.85 -13.03 7.81
N ASN A 83 -6.88 -13.85 7.60
CA ASN A 83 -7.92 -14.12 8.61
C ASN A 83 -7.33 -14.71 9.88
N ARG A 84 -6.47 -15.73 9.76
CA ARG A 84 -5.81 -16.33 10.93
C ARG A 84 -5.01 -15.29 11.72
N LEU A 85 -4.25 -14.44 11.03
CA LEU A 85 -3.46 -13.39 11.69
C LEU A 85 -4.34 -12.31 12.33
N ALA A 86 -5.50 -12.00 11.74
CA ALA A 86 -6.47 -11.07 12.32
C ALA A 86 -7.14 -11.67 13.58
N GLU A 87 -7.52 -12.95 13.53
CA GLU A 87 -8.07 -13.68 14.68
C GLU A 87 -7.10 -13.73 15.86
N GLU A 88 -5.80 -13.93 15.60
CA GLU A 88 -4.74 -13.87 16.62
C GLU A 88 -4.67 -12.50 17.33
N LEU A 89 -5.13 -11.43 16.66
CA LEU A 89 -5.20 -10.08 17.19
C LEU A 89 -6.58 -9.73 17.78
N GLY A 90 -7.57 -10.61 17.65
CA GLY A 90 -8.95 -10.38 18.04
C GLY A 90 -9.69 -9.39 17.13
N LEU A 91 -9.30 -9.30 15.85
CA LEU A 91 -9.93 -8.48 14.81
C LEU A 91 -10.84 -9.31 13.90
#